data_AF-A0A2D7VVG8-F1
#
_entry.id   AF-A0A2D7VVG8-F1
#
_cell.length_a   1.000
_cell.length_b   1.000
_cell.length_c   1.000
_cell.angle_alpha   90.00
_cell.angle_beta   90.00
_cell.angle_gamma   90.00
#
_symmetry.space_group_name_H-M   'P 1'
#
loop_
_entity.id
_entity.type
_entity.pdbx_description
1 polymer ?
#
loop_
_entity_poly.entity_id
_entity_poly.type
_entity_poly.pdbx_seq_one_letter_code
_entity_poly.pdbx_strand_id
1 'polypeptide(L)'
;MFSLFRENIRIALDSIKSQLLRTILTIIIIGIGIWALVGILSAVKALENTISSDFASMGANTFNIQRYEFTVNSNRGGEKRKVNPIISYDNIREFMDVYQYPYTQVSVSFRGTSGAEVKFESEKTDPEVQVYGVNENYLESTGTKVD
;
A
#
# COMPACT_ATOMS: atom_id res chain seq x y z
N MET A 1 3.02 35.19 -46.56
CA MET A 1 3.54 34.00 -45.85
C MET A 1 2.41 33.10 -45.31
N PHE A 2 1.37 33.65 -44.65
CA PHE A 2 0.21 32.88 -44.19
C PHE A 2 -0.60 32.17 -45.30
N SER A 3 -0.69 32.74 -46.51
CA SER A 3 -1.39 32.09 -47.63
C SER A 3 -0.71 30.78 -48.05
N LEU A 4 0.63 30.77 -48.13
CA LEU A 4 1.42 29.60 -48.48
C LEU A 4 1.28 28.47 -47.45
N PHE A 5 1.20 28.81 -46.16
CA PHE A 5 0.99 27.81 -45.10
C PHE A 5 -0.40 27.16 -45.20
N ARG A 6 -1.43 27.96 -45.51
CA ARG A 6 -2.79 27.44 -45.79
C ARG A 6 -2.85 26.55 -47.03
N GLU A 7 -2.15 26.94 -48.08
CA GLU A 7 -2.01 26.14 -49.31
C GLU A 7 -1.37 24.78 -49.01
N ASN A 8 -0.26 24.77 -48.27
CA ASN A 8 0.45 23.55 -47.88
C ASN A 8 -0.41 22.62 -47.01
N ILE A 9 -1.16 23.17 -46.04
CA ILE A 9 -2.10 22.37 -45.23
C ILE A 9 -3.20 21.77 -46.10
N ARG A 10 -3.74 22.55 -47.05
CA ARG A 10 -4.78 22.05 -47.97
C ARG A 10 -4.27 20.91 -48.82
N ILE A 11 -3.08 21.04 -49.40
CA ILE A 11 -2.41 20.00 -50.19
C ILE A 11 -2.16 18.74 -49.34
N ALA A 12 -1.70 18.92 -48.10
CA ALA A 12 -1.48 17.80 -47.18
C ALA A 12 -2.79 17.06 -46.84
N LEU A 13 -3.89 17.78 -46.58
CA LEU A 13 -5.20 17.19 -46.29
C LEU A 13 -5.79 16.46 -47.49
N ASP A 14 -5.65 17.00 -48.70
CA ASP A 14 -6.07 16.31 -49.92
C ASP A 14 -5.25 15.04 -50.17
N SER A 15 -3.95 15.06 -49.86
CA SER A 15 -3.07 13.88 -49.95
C SER A 15 -3.48 12.78 -48.95
N ILE A 16 -3.80 13.16 -47.70
CA ILE A 16 -4.31 12.24 -46.67
C ILE A 16 -5.61 11.59 -47.12
N LYS A 17 -6.52 12.37 -47.73
CA LYS A 17 -7.79 11.85 -48.25
C LYS A 17 -7.60 10.90 -49.43
N SER A 18 -6.63 11.18 -50.31
CA SER A 18 -6.29 10.32 -51.45
C SER A 18 -5.78 8.94 -51.00
N GLN A 19 -5.04 8.86 -49.89
CA GLN A 19 -4.49 7.61 -49.33
C GLN A 19 -4.91 7.37 -47.89
N LEU A 20 -6.23 7.26 -47.72
CA LEU A 20 -6.89 7.16 -46.42
C LEU A 20 -6.47 5.90 -45.64
N LEU A 21 -6.39 4.75 -46.31
CA LEU A 21 -6.02 3.46 -45.69
C LEU A 21 -4.61 3.50 -45.08
N ARG A 22 -3.62 3.96 -45.85
CA ARG A 22 -2.22 4.03 -45.41
C ARG A 22 -2.05 5.02 -44.27
N THR A 23 -2.71 6.18 -44.37
CA THR A 23 -2.59 7.23 -43.36
C THR A 23 -3.17 6.78 -42.02
N ILE A 24 -4.36 6.17 -42.02
CA ILE A 24 -5.00 5.66 -40.79
C ILE A 24 -4.14 4.58 -40.14
N LEU A 25 -3.66 3.60 -40.92
CA LEU A 25 -2.85 2.52 -40.36
C LEU A 25 -1.57 3.05 -39.69
N THR A 26 -0.91 4.03 -40.31
CA THR A 26 0.31 4.64 -39.77
C THR A 26 0.03 5.40 -38.47
N ILE A 27 -1.06 6.18 -38.41
CA ILE A 27 -1.46 6.91 -37.21
C ILE A 27 -1.82 5.94 -36.07
N ILE A 28 -2.52 4.84 -36.37
CA ILE A 28 -2.87 3.82 -35.37
C ILE A 28 -1.60 3.17 -34.81
N ILE A 29 -0.64 2.78 -35.66
CA ILE A 29 0.60 2.15 -35.21
C ILE A 29 1.37 3.08 -34.27
N ILE A 30 1.51 4.36 -34.64
CA ILE A 30 2.19 5.36 -33.80
C ILE A 30 1.41 5.60 -32.50
N GLY A 31 0.08 5.71 -32.59
CA GLY A 31 -0.80 5.93 -31.44
C GLY A 31 -0.72 4.79 -30.42
N ILE A 32 -0.82 3.55 -30.87
CA ILE A 32 -0.69 2.36 -30.02
C ILE A 32 0.73 2.27 -29.44
N GLY A 33 1.76 2.58 -30.22
CA GLY A 33 3.15 2.54 -29.74
C GLY A 33 3.41 3.51 -28.58
N ILE A 34 2.97 4.78 -28.73
CA ILE A 34 3.11 5.79 -27.67
C ILE A 34 2.22 5.44 -26.47
N TRP A 35 0.98 5.01 -26.71
CA TRP A 35 0.06 4.63 -25.64
C TRP A 35 0.58 3.45 -24.81
N ALA A 36 1.13 2.41 -25.45
CA ALA A 36 1.71 1.27 -24.76
C ALA A 36 2.93 1.67 -23.93
N LEU A 37 3.80 2.54 -24.45
CA LEU A 37 4.99 3.03 -23.74
C LEU A 37 4.61 3.85 -22.50
N VAL A 38 3.65 4.77 -22.61
CA VAL A 38 3.16 5.55 -21.47
C VAL A 38 2.40 4.66 -20.49
N GLY A 39 1.64 3.68 -21.00
CA GLY A 39 0.87 2.72 -20.21
C GLY A 39 1.76 1.87 -19.31
N ILE A 40 2.83 1.26 -19.83
CA ILE A 40 3.73 0.44 -19.02
C ILE A 40 4.48 1.26 -17.96
N LEU A 41 4.94 2.47 -18.32
CA LEU A 41 5.60 3.36 -17.35
C LEU A 41 4.65 3.75 -16.21
N SER A 42 3.38 3.99 -16.51
CA SER A 42 2.37 4.35 -15.51
C SER A 42 2.02 3.15 -14.63
N ALA A 43 1.86 1.97 -15.22
CA ALA A 43 1.58 0.73 -14.49
C ALA A 43 2.73 0.36 -13.53
N VAL A 44 3.98 0.45 -14.00
CA VAL A 44 5.16 0.19 -13.16
C VAL A 44 5.24 1.20 -12.02
N LYS A 45 5.03 2.50 -12.28
CA LYS A 45 5.02 3.51 -11.20
C LYS A 45 3.92 3.29 -10.18
N ALA A 46 2.72 2.92 -10.64
CA ALA A 46 1.62 2.61 -9.73
C ALA A 46 1.97 1.42 -8.84
N LEU A 47 2.51 0.36 -9.43
CA LEU A 47 2.95 -0.83 -8.71
C LEU A 47 4.11 -0.51 -7.75
N GLU A 48 5.10 0.28 -8.15
CA GLU A 48 6.21 0.74 -7.31
C GLU A 48 5.70 1.53 -6.09
N ASN A 49 4.74 2.43 -6.30
CA ASN A 49 4.14 3.21 -5.22
C ASN A 49 3.31 2.34 -4.28
N THR A 50 2.50 1.42 -4.81
CA THR A 50 1.72 0.49 -3.99
C THR A 50 2.64 -0.41 -3.18
N ILE A 51 3.63 -1.02 -3.83
CA ILE A 51 4.59 -1.89 -3.15
C ILE A 51 5.39 -1.11 -2.11
N SER A 52 5.90 0.08 -2.42
CA SER A 52 6.64 0.89 -1.44
C SER A 52 5.74 1.33 -0.28
N SER A 53 4.47 1.66 -0.54
CA SER A 53 3.50 1.99 0.50
C SER A 53 3.17 0.77 1.36
N ASP A 54 3.03 -0.40 0.76
CA ASP A 54 2.78 -1.65 1.47
C ASP A 54 4.01 -2.02 2.31
N PHE A 55 5.23 -1.91 1.79
CA PHE A 55 6.46 -2.12 2.56
C PHE A 55 6.66 -1.06 3.65
N ALA A 56 6.30 0.20 3.40
CA ALA A 56 6.36 1.25 4.42
C ALA A 56 5.35 1.01 5.55
N SER A 57 4.13 0.59 5.22
CA SER A 57 3.08 0.26 6.20
C SER A 57 3.31 -1.08 6.91
N MET A 58 4.02 -2.02 6.28
CA MET A 58 4.50 -3.23 6.93
C MET A 58 5.68 -2.97 7.88
N GLY A 59 6.19 -1.74 7.94
CA GLY A 59 7.34 -1.38 8.75
C GLY A 59 8.59 -2.05 8.20
N ALA A 60 9.17 -1.49 7.13
CA ALA A 60 10.40 -2.01 6.50
C ALA A 60 11.60 -2.15 7.46
N ASN A 61 11.53 -1.59 8.67
CA ASN A 61 12.51 -1.74 9.76
C ASN A 61 11.92 -2.31 11.06
N THR A 62 10.72 -2.89 11.02
CA THR A 62 9.98 -3.34 12.22
C THR A 62 10.02 -4.86 12.33
N PHE A 63 10.55 -5.37 13.44
CA PHE A 63 10.45 -6.78 13.80
C PHE A 63 9.21 -7.01 14.67
N ASN A 64 8.26 -7.80 14.21
CA ASN A 64 7.07 -8.16 14.99
C ASN A 64 7.32 -9.45 15.79
N ILE A 65 7.20 -9.35 17.12
CA ILE A 65 7.31 -10.49 18.03
C ILE A 65 5.91 -10.78 18.57
N GLN A 66 5.32 -11.88 18.11
CA GLN A 66 4.02 -12.35 18.58
C GLN A 66 4.10 -13.82 18.99
N ARG A 67 3.28 -14.20 19.99
CA ARG A 67 3.27 -15.56 20.55
C ARG A 67 3.03 -16.65 19.50
N TYR A 68 2.19 -16.36 18.52
CA TYR A 68 1.91 -17.25 17.41
C TYR A 68 2.10 -16.46 16.12
N GLU A 69 2.75 -17.05 15.12
CA GLU A 69 2.91 -16.42 13.81
C GLU A 69 1.56 -16.12 13.17
N PHE A 70 1.51 -15.11 12.29
CA PHE A 70 0.34 -14.76 11.48
C PHE A 70 0.16 -15.81 10.37
N THR A 71 0.13 -17.09 10.74
CA THR A 71 -0.09 -18.17 9.79
C THR A 71 -1.55 -18.10 9.37
N VAL A 72 -1.77 -17.64 8.14
CA VAL A 72 -2.98 -17.97 7.39
C VAL A 72 -3.22 -19.45 7.59
N ASN A 73 -4.30 -19.81 8.28
CA ASN A 73 -4.72 -21.19 8.54
C ASN A 73 -4.81 -21.93 7.20
N SER A 74 -3.69 -22.42 6.68
CA SER A 74 -3.66 -23.37 5.60
C SER A 74 -4.10 -24.65 6.25
N ASN A 75 -5.33 -25.09 5.97
CA ASN A 75 -5.88 -26.39 6.36
C ASN A 75 -5.09 -27.58 5.75
N ARG A 76 -3.80 -27.43 5.43
CA ARG A 76 -2.90 -28.51 5.05
C ARG A 76 -2.39 -29.15 6.34
N GLY A 77 -3.11 -30.20 6.74
CA GLY A 77 -2.85 -30.96 7.96
C GLY A 77 -1.41 -31.46 8.04
N GLY A 78 -0.84 -31.37 9.24
CA GLY A 78 0.39 -32.06 9.60
C GLY A 78 1.28 -31.34 10.62
N GLU A 79 1.26 -30.02 10.67
CA GLU A 79 2.16 -29.28 11.58
C GLU A 79 1.59 -29.22 13.00
N LYS A 80 2.27 -29.91 13.92
CA LYS A 80 2.02 -29.79 15.37
C LYS A 80 2.33 -28.36 15.79
N ARG A 81 1.28 -27.59 16.11
CA ARG A 81 1.43 -26.25 16.71
C ARG A 81 2.27 -26.36 17.98
N LYS A 82 3.48 -25.79 17.96
CA LYS A 82 4.29 -25.65 19.16
C LYS A 82 3.60 -24.66 20.09
N VAL A 83 3.25 -25.09 21.30
CA VAL A 83 2.63 -24.21 22.31
C VAL A 83 3.72 -23.30 22.84
N ASN A 84 3.70 -22.04 22.40
CA ASN A 84 4.63 -21.02 22.89
C ASN A 84 4.15 -20.47 24.24
N PRO A 85 5.08 -20.06 25.13
CA PRO A 85 4.73 -19.45 26.42
C PRO A 85 3.91 -18.18 26.22
N ILE A 86 3.07 -17.85 27.21
CA ILE A 86 2.31 -16.59 27.20
C ILE A 86 3.28 -15.44 27.42
N ILE A 87 3.22 -14.41 26.58
CA ILE A 87 3.94 -13.17 26.79
C ILE A 87 3.14 -12.38 27.83
N SER A 88 3.64 -12.33 29.08
CA SER A 88 3.04 -11.52 30.15
C SER A 88 3.37 -10.04 29.97
N TYR A 89 2.57 -9.16 30.56
CA TYR A 89 2.86 -7.72 30.63
C TYR A 89 4.21 -7.44 31.31
N ASP A 90 4.57 -8.20 32.34
CA ASP A 90 5.85 -8.04 33.04
C ASP A 90 7.04 -8.31 32.13
N ASN A 91 6.94 -9.32 31.25
CA ASN A 91 7.98 -9.63 30.26
C ASN A 91 8.14 -8.50 29.24
N ILE A 92 7.03 -7.85 28.85
CA ILE A 92 7.05 -6.73 27.91
C ILE A 92 7.71 -5.52 28.57
N ARG A 93 7.39 -5.27 29.85
CA ARG A 93 7.99 -4.18 30.62
C ARG A 93 9.49 -4.38 30.81
N GLU A 94 9.91 -5.58 31.21
CA GLU A 94 11.32 -5.93 31.32
C GLU A 94 12.04 -5.78 29.98
N PHE A 95 11.41 -6.19 28.88
CA PHE A 95 11.97 -6.03 27.55
C PHE A 95 12.14 -4.54 27.16
N MET A 96 11.17 -3.68 27.45
CA MET A 96 11.29 -2.24 27.22
C MET A 96 12.42 -1.61 28.05
N ASP A 97 12.60 -2.06 29.29
CA ASP A 97 13.64 -1.54 30.19
C ASP A 97 15.05 -2.00 29.76
N VAL A 98 15.18 -3.24 29.27
CA VAL A 98 16.47 -3.84 28.87
C VAL A 98 16.86 -3.46 27.44
N TYR A 99 15.89 -3.32 26.53
CA TYR A 99 16.13 -3.11 25.11
C TYR A 99 16.20 -1.62 24.74
N GLN A 100 17.19 -0.92 25.29
CA GLN A 100 17.48 0.48 24.98
C GLN A 100 18.68 0.59 24.03
N TYR A 101 18.46 0.21 22.77
CA TYR A 101 19.49 0.34 21.73
C TYR A 101 19.30 1.62 20.90
N PRO A 102 20.39 2.25 20.44
CA PRO A 102 20.30 3.43 19.60
C PRO A 102 19.57 3.09 18.28
N TYR A 103 18.68 3.99 17.85
CA TYR A 103 17.85 3.86 16.64
C TYR A 103 16.76 2.77 16.68
N THR A 104 16.48 2.15 17.83
CA THR A 104 15.37 1.20 17.97
C THR A 104 14.26 1.78 18.82
N GLN A 105 13.02 1.73 18.33
CA GLN A 105 11.83 2.01 19.12
C GLN A 105 11.10 0.69 19.40
N VAL A 106 10.76 0.45 20.67
CA VAL A 106 9.94 -0.69 21.04
C VAL A 106 8.47 -0.26 20.96
N SER A 107 7.72 -0.93 20.12
CA SER A 107 6.28 -0.78 19.97
C SER A 107 5.57 -1.93 20.67
N VAL A 108 4.53 -1.63 21.43
CA VAL A 108 3.71 -2.61 22.14
C VAL A 108 2.26 -2.37 21.76
N SER A 109 1.60 -3.43 21.30
CA SER A 109 0.16 -3.46 21.17
C SER A 109 -0.44 -4.71 21.77
N PHE A 110 -1.60 -4.54 22.39
CA PHE A 110 -2.45 -5.65 22.78
C PHE A 110 -3.89 -5.37 22.34
N ARG A 111 -4.58 -6.43 21.93
CA ARG A 111 -6.00 -6.33 21.60
C ARG A 111 -6.81 -6.38 22.90
N GLY A 112 -7.48 -5.29 23.25
CA GLY A 112 -8.28 -5.19 24.47
C GLY A 112 -9.65 -5.85 24.31
N THR A 113 -10.40 -5.47 23.28
CA THR A 113 -11.70 -6.07 22.95
C THR A 113 -11.98 -5.95 21.45
N SER A 114 -12.69 -6.92 20.88
CA SER A 114 -13.07 -6.93 19.46
C SER A 114 -14.54 -6.61 19.20
N GLY A 115 -15.29 -6.24 20.24
CA GLY A 115 -16.71 -5.91 20.16
C GLY A 115 -17.13 -5.09 21.35
N ALA A 116 -16.81 -3.80 21.32
CA ALA A 116 -17.25 -2.85 22.34
C ALA A 116 -17.71 -1.55 21.68
N GLU A 117 -18.83 -1.03 22.18
CA GLU A 117 -19.32 0.30 21.85
C GLU A 117 -18.53 1.32 22.68
N VAL A 118 -17.62 2.04 22.03
CA VAL A 118 -16.87 3.13 22.69
C VAL A 118 -17.74 4.38 22.66
N LYS A 119 -17.92 5.01 23.82
CA LYS A 119 -18.71 6.24 23.97
C LYS A 119 -17.79 7.34 24.45
N PHE A 120 -17.74 8.44 23.71
CA PHE A 120 -17.07 9.66 24.13
C PHE A 120 -18.05 10.81 24.03
N GLU A 121 -18.43 11.37 25.18
CA GLU A 121 -19.43 12.43 25.30
C GLU A 121 -20.75 12.10 24.58
N SER A 122 -21.02 12.74 23.43
CA SER A 122 -22.23 12.53 22.63
C SER A 122 -22.04 11.58 21.45
N GLU A 123 -20.79 11.20 21.15
CA GLU A 123 -20.43 10.34 20.04
C GLU A 123 -20.33 8.88 20.50
N LYS A 124 -20.87 7.98 19.70
CA LYS A 124 -20.87 6.53 19.96
C LYS A 124 -20.38 5.82 18.71
N THR A 125 -19.40 4.96 18.89
CA THR A 125 -18.88 4.13 17.80
C THR A 125 -19.74 2.88 17.64
N ASP A 126 -19.66 2.22 16.49
CA ASP A 126 -20.38 0.97 16.27
C ASP A 126 -20.02 -0.10 17.31
N PRO A 127 -20.97 -0.96 17.74
CA PRO A 127 -20.75 -1.97 18.78
C PRO A 127 -19.75 -3.08 18.41
N GLU A 128 -19.20 -3.08 17.19
CA GLU A 128 -18.19 -4.03 16.70
C GLU A 128 -16.80 -3.41 16.55
N VAL A 129 -16.52 -2.33 17.28
CA VAL A 129 -15.21 -1.66 17.19
C VAL A 129 -14.16 -2.45 17.97
N GLN A 130 -12.98 -2.54 17.36
CA GLN A 130 -11.81 -3.18 17.94
C GLN A 130 -11.00 -2.13 18.72
N VAL A 131 -10.79 -2.40 20.00
CA VAL A 131 -10.00 -1.53 20.87
C VAL A 131 -8.63 -2.17 21.07
N TYR A 132 -7.60 -1.40 20.74
CA TYR A 132 -6.21 -1.76 20.96
C TYR A 132 -5.61 -0.87 22.06
N GLY A 133 -4.93 -1.48 23.01
CA GLY A 133 -4.04 -0.76 23.91
C GLY A 133 -2.66 -0.71 23.28
N VAL A 134 -2.13 0.50 23.11
CA VAL A 134 -0.88 0.75 22.39
C VAL A 134 0.03 1.68 23.19
N ASN A 135 1.33 1.63 22.95
CA ASN A 135 2.27 2.63 23.46
C ASN A 135 2.47 3.79 22.47
N GLU A 136 3.14 4.85 22.93
CA GLU A 136 3.40 6.07 22.16
C GLU A 136 4.11 5.81 20.82
N ASN A 137 4.99 4.80 20.77
CA ASN A 137 5.77 4.44 19.58
C ASN A 137 4.98 3.57 18.57
N TYR A 138 3.77 3.12 18.92
CA TYR A 138 3.01 2.21 18.06
C TYR A 138 2.58 2.84 16.74
N LEU A 139 2.15 4.10 16.79
CA LEU A 139 1.68 4.83 15.61
C LEU A 139 2.83 5.08 14.63
N GLU A 140 4.01 5.48 15.14
CA GLU A 140 5.21 5.69 14.33
C GLU A 140 5.72 4.37 13.73
N SER A 141 5.77 3.30 14.53
CA SER A 141 6.32 2.00 14.12
C SER A 141 5.45 1.23 13.14
N THR A 142 4.13 1.43 13.19
CA THR A 142 3.14 0.71 12.35
C THR A 142 2.70 1.54 11.14
N GLY A 143 3.11 2.82 11.05
CA GLY A 143 2.68 3.72 9.98
C GLY A 143 1.18 3.99 9.96
N THR A 144 0.48 3.71 11.06
CA THR A 144 -0.97 3.89 11.18
C THR A 144 -1.29 5.37 11.18
N LYS A 145 -2.01 5.82 10.15
CA LYS A 145 -2.58 7.17 10.11
C LYS A 145 -3.85 7.20 10.95
N VAL A 146 -3.95 8.21 11.80
CA VAL A 146 -5.16 8.50 12.56
C VAL A 146 -5.99 9.44 11.69
N ASP A 147 -7.14 8.97 11.22
CA ASP A 147 -8.14 9.77 10.50
C ASP A 147 -9.10 10.46 11.48
#